data_AF-A0AAU6K0I6-F1
#
_entry.id   AF-A0AAU6K0I6-F1
#
_cell.length_a   1.000
_cell.length_b   1.000
_cell.length_c   1.000
_cell.angle_alpha   90.00
_cell.angle_beta   90.00
_cell.angle_gamma   90.00
#
_symmetry.space_group_name_H-M   'P 1'
#
loop_
_entity.id
_entity.type
_entity.pdbx_description
1 polymer ?
#
loop_
_entity_poly.entity_id
_entity_poly.type
_entity_poly.pdbx_seq_one_letter_code
_entity_poly.pdbx_strand_id
1 'polypeptide(L)' 'MTITAGFAAAAGALRLVYTWMSARSCWRRVEREIRRAEQQRETPIDTIGHLPPGSEITEILPDGRRVTIKLPRGEAA' A
#
# COMPACT_ATOMS: atom_id res chain seq x y z
N MET A 1 17.16 -31.25 -39.49
CA MET A 1 16.02 -30.70 -38.70
C MET A 1 16.47 -30.20 -37.33
N THR A 2 17.51 -29.37 -37.26
CA THR A 2 18.06 -28.84 -35.97
C THR A 2 17.68 -27.38 -35.74
N ILE A 3 17.42 -26.63 -36.80
CA ILE A 3 17.09 -25.20 -36.77
C ILE A 3 15.74 -24.94 -36.07
N THR A 4 14.74 -25.80 -36.30
CA THR A 4 13.41 -25.69 -35.69
C THR A 4 13.41 -26.01 -34.18
N ALA A 5 14.25 -26.95 -33.73
CA ALA A 5 14.39 -27.28 -32.31
C ALA A 5 15.06 -26.14 -31.52
N GLY A 6 16.06 -25.48 -32.11
CA GLY A 6 16.72 -24.32 -31.50
C GLY A 6 15.77 -23.12 -31.30
N PHE A 7 14.87 -22.87 -32.25
CA PHE A 7 13.86 -21.81 -32.14
C PHE A 7 12.83 -22.08 -31.04
N ALA A 8 12.38 -23.33 -30.89
CA ALA A 8 11.44 -23.71 -29.83
C ALA A 8 12.06 -23.53 -28.42
N ALA A 9 13.33 -23.91 -28.26
CA ALA A 9 14.06 -23.72 -27.01
C ALA A 9 14.27 -22.22 -26.68
N ALA A 10 14.66 -21.42 -27.67
CA ALA A 10 14.83 -19.98 -27.50
C ALA A 10 13.52 -19.26 -27.13
N ALA A 11 12.40 -19.62 -27.77
CA ALA A 11 11.09 -19.07 -27.45
C ALA A 11 10.62 -19.46 -26.02
N GLY A 12 10.93 -20.69 -25.58
CA GLY A 12 10.66 -21.14 -24.21
C GLY A 12 11.45 -20.36 -23.17
N ALA A 13 12.75 -20.15 -23.40
CA ALA A 13 13.61 -19.36 -22.52
C ALA A 13 13.14 -17.90 -22.43
N LEU A 14 12.79 -17.28 -23.56
CA LEU A 14 12.25 -15.91 -23.60
C LEU A 14 10.95 -15.76 -22.80
N ARG A 15 10.05 -16.73 -22.90
CA ARG A 15 8.81 -16.74 -22.12
C ARG A 15 9.08 -16.83 -20.62
N LEU A 16 9.99 -17.69 -20.18
CA LEU A 16 10.36 -17.82 -18.77
C LEU A 16 11.02 -16.55 -18.22
N VAL A 17 11.89 -15.92 -19.00
CA VAL A 17 12.51 -14.64 -18.61
C VAL A 17 11.45 -13.55 -18.51
N TYR A 18 10.53 -13.48 -19.45
CA TYR A 18 9.44 -12.51 -19.44
C TYR A 18 8.50 -12.69 -18.25
N THR A 19 8.08 -13.92 -17.95
CA THR A 19 7.21 -14.22 -16.79
C THR A 19 7.92 -13.90 -15.48
N TRP A 20 9.20 -14.25 -15.35
CA TRP A 20 10.01 -13.90 -14.18
C TRP A 20 10.13 -12.38 -13.98
N MET A 21 10.46 -11.63 -15.04
CA MET A 21 10.53 -10.16 -14.96
C MET A 21 9.17 -9.55 -14.61
N SER A 22 8.08 -10.07 -15.18
CA SER A 22 6.73 -9.60 -14.90
C SER A 22 6.35 -9.84 -13.43
N ALA A 23 6.63 -11.04 -12.91
CA ALA A 23 6.41 -11.36 -11.50
C ALA A 23 7.25 -10.46 -10.57
N ARG A 24 8.53 -10.24 -10.89
CA ARG A 24 9.41 -9.34 -10.13
C ARG A 24 8.94 -7.88 -10.17
N SER A 25 8.40 -7.43 -11.29
CA SER A 25 7.84 -6.09 -11.43
C SER A 25 6.55 -5.93 -10.60
N CYS A 26 5.66 -6.92 -10.67
CA CYS A 26 4.44 -6.97 -9.89
C CYS A 26 4.74 -6.93 -8.38
N TRP A 27 5.69 -7.75 -7.92
CA TRP A 27 6.15 -7.76 -6.53
C TRP A 27 6.61 -6.38 -6.06
N ARG A 28 7.49 -5.73 -6.82
CA ARG A 28 7.98 -4.38 -6.50
C ARG A 28 6.90 -3.30 -6.53
N ARG A 29 5.82 -3.52 -7.29
CA ARG A 29 4.69 -2.60 -7.32
C ARG A 29 3.84 -2.75 -6.06
N VAL A 30 3.50 -3.99 -5.70
CA VAL A 30 2.75 -4.31 -4.48
C VAL A 30 3.50 -3.82 -3.24
N GLU A 31 4.81 -4.06 -3.14
CA GLU A 31 5.62 -3.59 -2.02
C GLU A 31 5.64 -2.06 -1.87
N ARG A 32 5.64 -1.34 -3.00
CA ARG A 32 5.53 0.13 -3.00
C ARG A 32 4.13 0.61 -2.62
N GLU A 33 3.09 -0.10 -3.04
CA GLU A 33 1.70 0.22 -2.69
C GLU A 33 1.45 -0.02 -1.19
N ILE A 34 1.97 -1.13 -0.63
CA ILE A 34 1.92 -1.42 0.82
C ILE A 34 2.65 -0.33 1.59
N ARG A 35 3.90 0.00 1.21
CA ARG A 35 4.68 1.03 1.91
C ARG A 35 4.01 2.41 1.85
N ARG A 36 3.36 2.75 0.73
CA ARG A 36 2.58 4.00 0.62
C ARG A 36 1.36 3.98 1.52
N ALA A 37 0.65 2.85 1.59
CA ALA A 37 -0.50 2.70 2.48
C ALA A 37 -0.11 2.76 3.96
N GLU A 38 1.05 2.21 4.33
CA GLU A 38 1.62 2.32 5.68
C GLU A 38 1.99 3.77 6.01
N GLN A 39 2.70 4.47 5.12
CA GLN A 39 3.03 5.89 5.34
C GLN A 39 1.77 6.77 5.45
N GLN A 40 0.75 6.51 4.63
CA GLN A 40 -0.54 7.20 4.72
C GLN A 40 -1.29 6.88 6.02
N ARG A 41 -1.04 5.74 6.66
CA ARG A 41 -1.60 5.39 7.97
C ARG A 41 -0.84 6.03 9.14
N GLU A 42 0.48 6.14 9.04
CA GLU A 42 1.29 6.79 10.07
C GLU A 42 0.92 8.27 10.21
N THR A 43 0.72 8.99 9.10
CA THR A 43 0.40 10.42 9.12
C THR A 43 -0.83 10.83 9.96
N PRO A 44 -2.03 10.23 9.83
CA PRO A 44 -3.19 10.59 10.63
C PRO A 44 -3.10 10.10 12.08
N ILE A 45 -2.49 8.94 12.35
CA ILE A 45 -2.35 8.43 13.72
C ILE A 45 -1.42 9.33 14.52
N ASP A 46 -0.30 9.73 13.92
CA ASP A 46 0.67 10.64 14.54
C ASP A 46 0.05 12.04 14.75
N THR A 47 -0.72 12.52 13.78
CA THR A 47 -1.46 13.79 13.91
C THR A 47 -2.46 13.76 15.06
N ILE A 48 -3.17 12.64 15.27
CA ILE A 48 -4.12 12.49 16.39
C ILE A 48 -3.37 12.38 17.73
N GLY A 49 -2.24 11.68 17.77
CA GLY A 49 -1.40 11.53 18.96
C GLY A 49 -0.79 12.85 19.46
N HIS A 50 -0.60 13.82 18.57
CA HIS A 50 -0.09 15.16 18.91
C HIS A 50 -1.17 16.16 19.35
N LEU A 51 -2.46 15.82 19.26
CA LEU A 51 -3.53 16.72 19.71
C LEU A 51 -3.59 16.78 21.24
N PRO A 52 -3.85 17.97 21.81
CA PRO A 52 -3.94 18.08 23.26
C PRO A 52 -5.09 17.22 23.80
N PRO A 53 -4.92 16.60 24.98
CA PRO A 53 -5.96 15.78 25.60
C PRO A 53 -7.25 16.58 25.79
N GLY A 54 -8.39 15.94 25.52
CA GLY A 54 -9.69 16.61 25.52
C GLY A 54 -10.03 17.41 24.25
N SER A 55 -9.20 17.35 23.21
CA SER A 55 -9.53 17.93 21.90
C SER A 55 -10.71 17.23 21.23
N GLU A 56 -11.47 17.97 20.44
CA GLU A 56 -12.56 17.44 19.63
C GLU A 56 -12.18 17.50 18.15
N ILE A 57 -12.19 16.34 17.49
CA ILE A 57 -11.94 16.22 16.05
C ILE A 57 -13.29 16.07 15.37
N THR A 58 -13.66 17.00 14.49
CA THR A 58 -14.87 16.87 13.67
C THR A 58 -14.49 16.66 12.23
N GLU A 59 -14.83 15.49 11.69
CA GLU A 59 -14.62 15.14 10.29
C GLU A 59 -15.96 15.10 9.56
N ILE A 60 -15.99 15.67 8.35
CA ILE A 60 -17.15 15.60 7.46
C ILE A 60 -16.88 14.50 6.44
N LEU A 61 -17.65 13.43 6.52
CA LEU A 61 -17.57 12.30 5.60
C LEU A 61 -18.03 12.71 4.19
N PRO A 62 -17.62 11.98 3.13
CA PRO A 62 -18.00 12.27 1.75
C PRO A 62 -19.52 12.28 1.49
N ASP A 63 -20.30 11.65 2.37
CA ASP A 63 -21.76 11.61 2.34
C ASP A 63 -22.43 12.76 3.11
N GLY A 64 -21.64 13.72 3.61
CA GLY A 64 -22.10 14.88 4.36
C GLY A 64 -22.36 14.61 5.84
N ARG A 65 -22.21 13.37 6.32
CA ARG A 65 -22.31 13.07 7.76
C ARG A 65 -21.13 13.69 8.51
N ARG A 66 -21.38 14.16 9.73
CA ARG A 66 -20.36 14.70 10.63
C ARG A 66 -20.07 13.69 11.71
N VAL A 67 -18.80 13.31 11.86
CA VAL A 67 -18.32 12.45 12.94
C VAL A 67 -17.45 13.30 13.85
N THR A 68 -17.86 13.44 15.10
CA THR A 68 -17.07 14.13 16.13
C THR A 68 -16.46 13.09 17.06
N ILE A 69 -15.13 13.01 17.08
CA ILE A 69 -14.36 12.16 17.97
C ILE A 69 -13.82 13.05 19.09
N LYS A 70 -14.23 12.76 20.32
CA LYS A 70 -13.65 13.42 21.51
C LYS A 70 -12.45 12.62 21.96
N LEU A 71 -11.27 13.24 21.93
CA LEU A 71 -10.09 12.62 22.50
C LEU A 71 -10.25 12.57 24.03
N PRO A 72 -9.86 11.46 24.67
CA PRO A 72 -9.89 11.38 26.12
C PRO A 72 -9.03 12.49 26.70
N ARG A 73 -9.53 13.13 27.75
CA ARG A 73 -8.69 13.93 28.65
C ARG A 73 -7.81 12.88 29.34
N GLY A 74 -6.50 12.81 29.05
CA GLY A 74 -5.60 11.78 29.58
C GLY A 74 -5.88 11.48 31.06
N GLU A 75 -5.91 10.22 31.52
CA GLU A 75 -4.95 9.13 31.33
C GLU A 75 -5.73 7.80 31.35
N ALA A 76 -5.42 6.87 30.44
CA ALA A 76 -5.65 5.45 30.67
C ALA A 76 -4.28 4.79 30.43
N ALA A 77 -3.72 4.31 31.55
CA ALA A 77 -2.40 3.75 31.78
C ALA A 77 -1.83 2.83 30.67
#